data_AF-A0A0Q9KCC3-F1
#
_entry.id   AF-A0A0Q9KCC3-F1
#
_cell.length_a   1.000
_cell.length_b   1.000
_cell.length_c   1.000
_cell.angle_alpha   90.00
_cell.angle_beta   90.00
_cell.angle_gamma   90.00
#
_symmetry.space_group_name_H-M   'P 1'
#
loop_
_entity.id
_entity.type
_entity.pdbx_description
1 polymer ?
#
loop_
_entity_poly.entity_id
_entity_poly.type
_entity_poly.pdbx_seq_one_letter_code
_entity_poly.pdbx_strand_id
1 'polypeptide(L)'
;MSQPESLLHWFVRFWWVQQPVRASRFSKKLPYTFLDGLYLAAWPAVAASAPVLALFSGLVIGWWHPDFDSVFSESLVVLMIAAIVGMSSAHLGLLFIAGFIFGDFFLHHTSWTQVGWRRNEGVFEHVIKVRLPLLIEYGLLYLLVVKIPMITKALSAQLRFSFLPLKAGFSVAAALYVLLTGVLVYFWTQTVPILIRPVFTWVSARPPAEAVVPLQQYEWVIVFVAVVTAAIRMLLQGMTAFRSEVGMPLDRLEQELKEHPPVESLGDRINPWFTMAVTALWSVLLIAGVYKSWIDPVLIGALVFVLLAVRQQLIPVPLGAWPSLMEKIPLLIRLVIGFTLIKIISSAMLENVMRSTNTFRPLLLMTALSMLIIFLLTPQLPVAEPKEGEPSK
;
A
#
# COMPACT_ATOMS: atom_id res chain seq x y z
N MET A 1 -44.50 11.08 3.79
CA MET A 1 -44.21 9.64 3.82
C MET A 1 -43.11 9.37 2.81
N SER A 2 -41.88 9.14 3.25
CA SER A 2 -40.78 8.77 2.36
C SER A 2 -41.05 7.38 1.79
N GLN A 3 -40.92 7.23 0.47
CA GLN A 3 -40.95 5.90 -0.13
C GLN A 3 -39.81 5.05 0.46
N PRO A 4 -40.03 3.75 0.72
CA PRO A 4 -38.97 2.89 1.24
C PRO A 4 -37.78 2.90 0.28
N GLU A 5 -36.60 3.25 0.78
CA GLU A 5 -35.37 3.17 0.00
C GLU A 5 -35.16 1.72 -0.45
N SER A 6 -34.86 1.53 -1.74
CA SER A 6 -34.50 0.20 -2.23
C SER A 6 -33.26 -0.33 -1.48
N LEU A 7 -33.24 -1.64 -1.19
CA LEU A 7 -32.08 -2.28 -0.53
C LEU A 7 -30.76 -1.95 -1.24
N LEU A 8 -30.78 -1.86 -2.57
CA LEU A 8 -29.63 -1.50 -3.38
C LEU A 8 -29.06 -0.12 -3.03
N HIS A 9 -29.93 0.88 -2.88
CA HIS A 9 -29.54 2.24 -2.51
C HIS A 9 -28.92 2.28 -1.11
N TRP A 10 -29.51 1.54 -0.18
CA TRP A 10 -28.98 1.41 1.18
C TRP A 10 -27.55 0.83 1.19
N PHE A 11 -27.30 -0.24 0.42
CA PHE A 11 -25.96 -0.83 0.30
C PHE A 11 -24.94 0.12 -0.33
N VAL A 12 -25.31 0.82 -1.40
CA VAL A 12 -24.44 1.82 -2.03
C VAL A 12 -24.06 2.90 -1.02
N ARG A 13 -25.04 3.45 -0.30
CA ARG A 13 -24.81 4.49 0.69
C ARG A 13 -23.98 3.99 1.87
N PHE A 14 -24.19 2.76 2.32
CA PHE A 14 -23.39 2.14 3.37
C PHE A 14 -21.91 2.10 2.98
N TRP A 15 -21.57 1.54 1.81
CA TRP A 15 -20.19 1.36 1.38
C TRP A 15 -19.49 2.65 0.98
N TRP A 16 -20.19 3.57 0.32
CA TRP A 16 -19.56 4.73 -0.34
C TRP A 16 -19.72 6.04 0.43
N VAL A 17 -20.58 6.10 1.45
CA VAL A 17 -20.75 7.28 2.32
C VAL A 17 -20.45 6.93 3.77
N GLN A 18 -21.19 5.99 4.35
CA GLN A 18 -21.10 5.72 5.79
C GLN A 18 -19.75 5.12 6.20
N GLN A 19 -19.20 4.19 5.42
CA GLN A 19 -17.90 3.59 5.72
C GLN A 19 -16.74 4.60 5.68
N PRO A 20 -16.56 5.44 4.63
CA PRO A 20 -15.55 6.50 4.65
C PRO A 20 -15.70 7.45 5.85
N VAL A 21 -16.93 7.84 6.20
CA VAL A 21 -17.21 8.74 7.34
C VAL A 21 -16.89 8.06 8.68
N ARG A 22 -17.11 6.76 8.81
CA ARG A 22 -16.69 6.00 10.01
C ARG A 22 -15.17 5.83 10.04
N ALA A 23 -14.55 5.58 8.89
CA ALA A 23 -13.12 5.40 8.74
C ALA A 23 -12.32 6.68 9.08
N SER A 24 -12.88 7.87 8.82
CA SER A 24 -12.26 9.16 9.17
C SER A 24 -12.02 9.31 10.67
N ARG A 25 -12.87 8.67 11.50
CA ARG A 25 -12.71 8.63 12.96
C ARG A 25 -11.47 7.88 13.40
N PHE A 26 -10.96 6.93 12.60
CA PHE A 26 -9.76 6.17 12.94
C PHE A 26 -8.50 6.82 12.38
N SER A 27 -8.55 7.29 11.13
CA SER A 27 -7.41 7.93 10.48
C SER A 27 -7.86 8.87 9.38
N LYS A 28 -7.25 10.06 9.29
CA LYS A 28 -7.42 10.99 8.16
C LYS A 28 -7.13 10.37 6.79
N LYS A 29 -6.29 9.33 6.72
CA LYS A 29 -5.89 8.71 5.45
C LYS A 29 -6.85 7.63 4.95
N LEU A 30 -7.55 6.96 5.86
CA LEU A 30 -8.42 5.83 5.51
C LEU A 30 -9.60 6.21 4.60
N PRO A 31 -10.29 7.35 4.79
CA PRO A 31 -11.37 7.77 3.89
C PRO A 31 -10.93 7.81 2.43
N TYR A 32 -9.72 8.26 2.12
CA TYR A 32 -9.22 8.29 0.75
C TYR A 32 -9.08 6.89 0.13
N THR A 33 -8.80 5.88 0.94
CA THR A 33 -8.78 4.47 0.49
C THR A 33 -10.20 3.96 0.24
N PHE A 34 -11.16 4.24 1.13
CA PHE A 34 -12.57 3.85 0.94
C PHE A 34 -13.25 4.58 -0.23
N LEU A 35 -12.88 5.84 -0.47
CA LEU A 35 -13.36 6.63 -1.61
C LEU A 35 -12.62 6.29 -2.90
N ASP A 36 -11.56 5.49 -2.84
CA ASP A 36 -10.93 5.00 -4.06
C ASP A 36 -11.82 3.95 -4.72
N GLY A 37 -12.33 4.26 -5.91
CA GLY A 37 -13.34 3.41 -6.55
C GLY A 37 -14.73 4.04 -6.61
N LEU A 38 -14.90 5.29 -6.15
CA LEU A 38 -16.20 5.98 -6.16
C LEU A 38 -16.87 6.00 -7.55
N TYR A 39 -16.09 5.92 -8.64
CA TYR A 39 -16.60 5.76 -10.00
C TYR A 39 -17.51 4.53 -10.19
N LEU A 40 -17.37 3.48 -9.37
CA LEU A 40 -18.25 2.32 -9.38
C LEU A 40 -19.69 2.66 -8.97
N ALA A 41 -19.90 3.76 -8.22
CA ALA A 41 -21.22 4.23 -7.83
C ALA A 41 -22.08 4.69 -9.01
N ALA A 42 -21.48 4.91 -10.18
CA ALA A 42 -22.22 5.11 -11.43
C ALA A 42 -23.03 3.87 -11.85
N TRP A 43 -22.70 2.68 -11.35
CA TRP A 43 -23.43 1.44 -11.56
C TRP A 43 -23.88 0.85 -10.21
N PRO A 44 -25.08 1.21 -9.70
CA PRO A 44 -25.51 0.88 -8.35
C PRO A 44 -25.43 -0.62 -8.00
N ALA A 45 -25.77 -1.49 -8.95
CA ALA A 45 -25.66 -2.94 -8.79
C ALA A 45 -24.23 -3.40 -8.49
N VAL A 46 -23.24 -2.85 -9.22
CA VAL A 46 -21.81 -3.14 -9.02
C VAL A 46 -21.31 -2.51 -7.73
N ALA A 47 -21.68 -1.26 -7.46
CA ALA A 47 -21.32 -0.56 -6.24
C ALA A 47 -21.82 -1.23 -4.95
N ALA A 48 -22.97 -1.91 -5.00
CA ALA A 48 -23.49 -2.67 -3.87
C ALA A 48 -22.83 -4.05 -3.70
N SER A 49 -22.58 -4.77 -4.81
CA SER A 49 -22.12 -6.16 -4.77
C SER A 49 -20.59 -6.30 -4.73
N ALA A 50 -19.83 -5.44 -5.42
CA ALA A 50 -18.39 -5.57 -5.54
C ALA A 50 -17.64 -5.56 -4.19
N PRO A 51 -17.98 -4.71 -3.20
CA PRO A 51 -17.37 -4.77 -1.86
C PRO A 51 -17.56 -6.12 -1.17
N VAL A 52 -18.77 -6.70 -1.27
CA VAL A 52 -19.12 -7.99 -0.67
C VAL A 52 -18.36 -9.12 -1.36
N LEU A 53 -18.35 -9.11 -2.70
CA LEU A 53 -17.64 -10.10 -3.50
C LEU A 53 -16.12 -10.03 -3.24
N ALA A 54 -15.53 -8.84 -3.13
CA ALA A 54 -14.12 -8.69 -2.80
C ALA A 54 -13.79 -9.28 -1.43
N LEU A 55 -14.56 -8.92 -0.38
CA LEU A 55 -14.39 -9.46 0.96
C LEU A 55 -14.52 -10.99 1.00
N PHE A 56 -15.57 -11.52 0.37
CA PHE A 56 -15.83 -12.96 0.35
C PHE A 56 -14.79 -13.72 -0.46
N SER A 57 -14.34 -13.17 -1.59
CA SER A 57 -13.29 -13.80 -2.40
C SER A 57 -11.97 -13.87 -1.63
N GLY A 58 -11.60 -12.79 -0.93
CA GLY A 58 -10.46 -12.79 -0.03
C GLY A 58 -10.59 -13.86 1.05
N LEU A 59 -11.74 -13.93 1.72
CA LEU A 59 -12.03 -14.92 2.75
C LEU A 59 -11.89 -16.36 2.26
N VAL A 60 -12.49 -16.69 1.11
CA VAL A 60 -12.43 -18.03 0.51
C VAL A 60 -11.00 -18.39 0.12
N ILE A 61 -10.26 -17.48 -0.52
CA ILE A 61 -8.87 -17.72 -0.92
C ILE A 61 -7.98 -17.91 0.31
N GLY A 62 -8.09 -17.04 1.32
CA GLY A 62 -7.32 -17.14 2.56
C GLY A 62 -7.65 -18.40 3.36
N TRP A 63 -8.89 -18.89 3.29
CA TRP A 63 -9.26 -20.13 3.98
C TRP A 63 -8.82 -21.39 3.22
N TRP A 64 -9.04 -21.45 1.90
CA TRP A 64 -8.85 -22.67 1.11
C TRP A 64 -7.43 -22.83 0.55
N HIS A 65 -6.68 -21.73 0.37
CA HIS A 65 -5.34 -21.72 -0.25
C HIS A 65 -5.29 -22.37 -1.64
N PRO A 66 -6.01 -21.84 -2.65
CA PRO A 66 -5.98 -22.42 -3.99
C PRO A 66 -4.58 -22.28 -4.62
N ASP A 67 -3.93 -23.42 -4.83
CA ASP A 67 -2.59 -23.56 -5.45
C ASP A 67 -1.44 -22.91 -4.64
N PHE A 68 -1.56 -22.83 -3.31
CA PHE A 68 -0.44 -22.52 -2.43
C PHE A 68 -0.53 -23.30 -1.10
N ASP A 69 0.61 -23.54 -0.47
CA ASP A 69 0.71 -24.29 0.79
C ASP A 69 1.16 -23.40 1.96
N SER A 70 2.03 -22.42 1.69
CA SER A 70 2.64 -21.61 2.75
C SER A 70 2.36 -20.12 2.62
N VAL A 71 2.46 -19.57 1.41
CA VAL A 71 2.35 -18.12 1.19
C VAL A 71 1.63 -17.82 -0.13
N PHE A 72 0.88 -16.72 -0.19
CA PHE A 72 0.10 -16.34 -1.39
C PHE A 72 0.95 -16.20 -2.67
N SER A 73 2.26 -15.95 -2.54
CA SER A 73 3.15 -15.79 -3.70
C SER A 73 3.44 -17.08 -4.45
N GLU A 74 3.08 -18.23 -3.90
CA GLU A 74 3.15 -19.54 -4.57
C GLU A 74 2.10 -19.67 -5.67
N SER A 75 0.95 -18.98 -5.53
CA SER A 75 -0.15 -19.07 -6.47
C SER A 75 -0.21 -17.86 -7.40
N LEU A 76 0.20 -18.07 -8.67
CA LEU A 76 0.08 -17.04 -9.72
C LEU A 76 -1.37 -16.57 -9.90
N VAL A 77 -2.33 -17.49 -9.78
CA VAL A 77 -3.76 -17.18 -9.94
C VAL A 77 -4.23 -16.23 -8.84
N VAL A 78 -3.84 -16.49 -7.59
CA VAL A 78 -4.16 -15.61 -6.46
C VAL A 78 -3.54 -14.22 -6.66
N LEU A 79 -2.28 -14.15 -7.12
CA LEU A 79 -1.62 -12.88 -7.44
C LEU A 79 -2.35 -12.09 -8.52
N MET A 80 -2.82 -12.76 -9.58
CA MET A 80 -3.61 -12.11 -10.64
C MET A 80 -4.95 -11.59 -10.12
N ILE A 81 -5.69 -12.39 -9.33
CA ILE A 81 -6.97 -11.97 -8.73
C ILE A 81 -6.75 -10.76 -7.82
N ALA A 82 -5.74 -10.82 -6.95
CA ALA A 82 -5.38 -9.74 -6.05
C ALA A 82 -5.05 -8.45 -6.83
N ALA A 83 -4.26 -8.55 -7.90
CA ALA A 83 -3.95 -7.43 -8.78
C ALA A 83 -5.21 -6.85 -9.45
N ILE A 84 -6.11 -7.68 -9.98
CA ILE A 84 -7.36 -7.24 -10.61
C ILE A 84 -8.22 -6.48 -9.59
N VAL A 85 -8.43 -7.05 -8.41
CA VAL A 85 -9.29 -6.43 -7.37
C VAL A 85 -8.68 -5.12 -6.88
N GLY A 86 -7.39 -5.13 -6.55
CA GLY A 86 -6.70 -3.95 -6.02
C GLY A 86 -6.57 -2.82 -7.03
N MET A 87 -6.18 -3.12 -8.28
CA MET A 87 -6.03 -2.08 -9.31
C MET A 87 -7.38 -1.49 -9.73
N SER A 88 -8.47 -2.26 -9.63
CA SER A 88 -9.82 -1.73 -9.87
C SER A 88 -10.21 -0.67 -8.84
N SER A 89 -9.88 -0.86 -7.57
CA SER A 89 -10.17 0.07 -6.48
C SER A 89 -9.41 -0.33 -5.22
N ALA A 90 -8.75 0.64 -4.56
CA ALA A 90 -8.07 0.39 -3.30
C ALA A 90 -9.05 0.04 -2.16
N HIS A 91 -10.31 0.48 -2.23
CA HIS A 91 -11.37 0.05 -1.32
C HIS A 91 -11.67 -1.45 -1.48
N LEU A 92 -11.86 -1.92 -2.72
CA LEU A 92 -12.06 -3.35 -2.98
C LEU A 92 -10.83 -4.17 -2.56
N GLY A 93 -9.63 -3.69 -2.85
CA GLY A 93 -8.38 -4.30 -2.38
C GLY A 93 -8.30 -4.40 -0.86
N LEU A 94 -8.73 -3.36 -0.13
CA LEU A 94 -8.75 -3.34 1.33
C LEU A 94 -9.72 -4.38 1.91
N LEU A 95 -10.90 -4.52 1.31
CA LEU A 95 -11.88 -5.53 1.73
C LEU A 95 -11.41 -6.94 1.39
N PHE A 96 -10.83 -7.13 0.20
CA PHE A 96 -10.23 -8.40 -0.20
C PHE A 96 -9.17 -8.86 0.79
N ILE A 97 -8.21 -7.99 1.12
CA ILE A 97 -7.17 -8.40 2.07
C ILE A 97 -7.71 -8.59 3.48
N ALA A 98 -8.70 -7.80 3.93
CA ALA A 98 -9.33 -8.05 5.23
C ALA A 98 -9.98 -9.43 5.30
N GLY A 99 -10.65 -9.85 4.22
CA GLY A 99 -11.18 -11.20 4.08
C GLY A 99 -10.07 -12.26 4.07
N PHE A 100 -9.03 -12.05 3.26
CA PHE A 100 -7.88 -12.95 3.17
C PHE A 100 -7.21 -13.16 4.52
N ILE A 101 -6.88 -12.09 5.24
CA ILE A 101 -6.31 -12.14 6.59
C ILE A 101 -7.23 -12.93 7.52
N PHE A 102 -8.54 -12.68 7.48
CA PHE A 102 -9.46 -13.39 8.36
C PHE A 102 -9.51 -14.90 8.05
N GLY A 103 -9.61 -15.26 6.77
CA GLY A 103 -9.64 -16.65 6.33
C GLY A 103 -8.35 -17.39 6.66
N ASP A 104 -7.21 -16.79 6.32
CA ASP A 104 -5.89 -17.38 6.52
C ASP A 104 -5.53 -17.48 8.01
N PHE A 105 -5.65 -16.36 8.73
CA PHE A 105 -5.22 -16.30 10.11
C PHE A 105 -6.13 -17.11 11.04
N PHE A 106 -7.46 -17.09 10.85
CA PHE A 106 -8.39 -17.71 11.79
C PHE A 106 -8.98 -19.05 11.31
N LEU A 107 -9.20 -19.25 10.01
CA LEU A 107 -9.92 -20.43 9.49
C LEU A 107 -9.00 -21.50 8.91
N HIS A 108 -7.92 -21.13 8.23
CA HIS A 108 -6.97 -22.09 7.68
C HIS A 108 -6.10 -22.69 8.79
N HIS A 109 -5.46 -21.83 9.58
CA HIS A 109 -4.62 -22.24 10.70
C HIS A 109 -5.43 -22.42 12.01
N THR A 110 -6.51 -23.20 11.99
CA THR A 110 -7.36 -23.42 13.19
C THR A 110 -6.67 -24.21 14.29
N SER A 111 -5.62 -24.96 13.97
CA SER A 111 -4.82 -25.69 14.94
C SER A 111 -3.83 -24.76 15.65
N TRP A 112 -4.34 -23.84 16.47
CA TRP A 112 -3.56 -23.00 17.40
C TRP A 112 -2.64 -23.83 18.33
N THR A 113 -2.90 -25.14 18.43
CA THR A 113 -2.23 -26.08 19.32
C THR A 113 -1.64 -27.30 18.61
N GLN A 114 -1.79 -27.47 17.28
CA GLN A 114 -1.70 -28.81 16.67
C GLN A 114 -0.83 -29.00 15.41
N VAL A 115 -0.04 -28.03 14.96
CA VAL A 115 0.88 -28.29 13.83
C VAL A 115 2.28 -28.68 14.31
N GLY A 116 2.51 -29.98 14.44
CA GLY A 116 3.73 -30.67 13.99
C GLY A 116 5.11 -30.38 14.59
N TRP A 117 5.32 -29.33 15.38
CA TRP A 117 6.66 -28.96 15.86
C TRP A 117 6.73 -28.97 17.39
N ARG A 118 7.18 -30.12 17.92
CA ARG A 118 7.47 -30.41 19.34
C ARG A 118 6.32 -30.15 20.33
N ARG A 119 5.87 -31.22 20.98
CA ARG A 119 4.87 -31.27 22.08
C ARG A 119 5.11 -30.30 23.26
N ASN A 120 6.21 -29.54 23.25
CA ASN A 120 6.66 -28.64 24.32
C ASN A 120 6.76 -27.16 23.91
N GLU A 121 6.48 -26.77 22.65
CA GLU A 121 6.49 -25.35 22.27
C GLU A 121 5.23 -24.66 22.83
N GLY A 122 5.43 -23.60 23.62
CA GLY A 122 4.32 -22.86 24.24
C GLY A 122 3.56 -22.00 23.23
N VAL A 123 2.33 -21.57 23.58
CA VAL A 123 1.49 -20.68 22.75
C VAL A 123 2.26 -19.43 22.29
N PHE A 124 3.12 -18.88 23.15
CA PHE A 124 3.92 -17.70 22.85
C PHE A 124 4.93 -17.94 21.72
N GLU A 125 5.59 -19.09 21.71
CA GLU A 125 6.56 -19.47 20.68
C GLU A 125 5.86 -19.66 19.32
N HIS A 126 4.66 -20.26 19.33
CA HIS A 126 3.84 -20.39 18.13
C HIS A 126 3.40 -19.02 17.56
N VAL A 127 2.94 -18.10 18.41
CA VAL A 127 2.58 -16.74 17.96
C VAL A 127 3.77 -16.02 17.35
N ILE A 128 4.94 -16.09 17.98
CA ILE A 128 6.14 -15.42 17.47
C ILE A 128 6.65 -16.06 16.18
N LYS A 129 6.76 -17.38 16.12
CA LYS A 129 7.39 -18.06 14.98
C LYS A 129 6.47 -18.22 13.78
N VAL A 130 5.17 -18.37 14.00
CA VAL A 130 4.21 -18.67 12.92
C VAL A 130 3.34 -17.46 12.61
N ARG A 131 2.74 -16.82 13.62
CA ARG A 131 1.72 -15.78 13.38
C ARG A 131 2.29 -14.41 13.06
N LEU A 132 3.35 -14.02 13.76
CA LEU A 132 3.96 -12.72 13.53
C LEU A 132 4.54 -12.57 12.11
N PRO A 133 5.20 -13.61 11.53
CA PRO A 133 5.69 -13.52 10.16
C PRO A 133 4.58 -13.49 9.11
N LEU A 134 3.42 -14.12 9.33
CA LEU A 134 2.28 -14.00 8.41
C LEU A 134 1.83 -12.54 8.24
N LEU A 135 2.05 -11.67 9.24
CA LEU A 135 1.78 -10.25 9.07
C LEU A 135 2.63 -9.64 7.95
N ILE A 136 3.88 -10.08 7.79
CA ILE A 136 4.79 -9.62 6.72
C ILE A 136 4.15 -9.93 5.36
N GLU A 137 3.69 -11.16 5.18
CA GLU A 137 2.98 -11.60 3.99
C GLU A 137 1.74 -10.72 3.72
N TYR A 138 0.88 -10.52 4.71
CA TYR A 138 -0.28 -9.64 4.56
C TYR A 138 0.13 -8.21 4.22
N GLY A 139 1.21 -7.71 4.81
CA GLY A 139 1.79 -6.41 4.48
C GLY A 139 2.20 -6.32 3.02
N LEU A 140 2.84 -7.36 2.48
CA LEU A 140 3.24 -7.42 1.06
C LEU A 140 2.04 -7.47 0.13
N LEU A 141 1.02 -8.26 0.46
CA LEU A 141 -0.23 -8.29 -0.30
C LEU A 141 -0.96 -6.94 -0.23
N TYR A 142 -0.98 -6.29 0.94
CA TYR A 142 -1.55 -4.96 1.15
C TYR A 142 -0.87 -3.90 0.27
N LEU A 143 0.46 -4.00 0.12
CA LEU A 143 1.20 -3.12 -0.78
C LEU A 143 0.67 -3.24 -2.21
N LEU A 144 0.51 -4.47 -2.72
CA LEU A 144 0.00 -4.73 -4.07
C LEU A 144 -1.43 -4.22 -4.24
N VAL A 145 -2.34 -4.61 -3.35
CA VAL A 145 -3.78 -4.43 -3.57
C VAL A 145 -4.31 -3.06 -3.12
N VAL A 146 -3.59 -2.35 -2.25
CA VAL A 146 -4.05 -1.05 -1.69
C VAL A 146 -3.04 0.06 -1.92
N LYS A 147 -1.76 -0.13 -1.57
CA LYS A 147 -0.82 1.00 -1.59
C LYS A 147 -0.43 1.41 -3.00
N ILE A 148 -0.15 0.48 -3.91
CA ILE A 148 0.18 0.81 -5.29
C ILE A 148 -0.91 1.67 -5.95
N PRO A 149 -2.20 1.27 -6.01
CA PRO A 149 -3.22 2.09 -6.68
C PRO A 149 -3.40 3.47 -6.04
N MET A 150 -3.25 3.56 -4.70
CA MET A 150 -3.29 4.84 -3.96
C MET A 150 -2.10 5.75 -4.30
N ILE A 151 -0.88 5.20 -4.33
CA ILE A 151 0.34 5.96 -4.67
C ILE A 151 0.28 6.41 -6.13
N THR A 152 -0.10 5.53 -7.06
CA THR A 152 -0.28 5.87 -8.48
C THR A 152 -1.26 7.02 -8.65
N LYS A 153 -2.41 6.98 -7.97
CA LYS A 153 -3.41 8.06 -8.01
C LYS A 153 -2.85 9.37 -7.48
N ALA A 154 -2.18 9.32 -6.33
CA ALA A 154 -1.58 10.51 -5.70
C ALA A 154 -0.50 11.14 -6.60
N LEU A 155 0.39 10.34 -7.18
CA LEU A 155 1.44 10.80 -8.10
C LEU A 155 0.84 11.38 -9.39
N SER A 156 -0.17 10.72 -9.96
CA SER A 156 -0.84 11.19 -11.18
C SER A 156 -1.58 12.51 -10.95
N ALA A 157 -2.19 12.69 -9.77
CA ALA A 157 -2.90 13.92 -9.41
C ALA A 157 -1.97 15.12 -9.21
N GLN A 158 -0.69 14.91 -8.84
CA GLN A 158 0.29 15.99 -8.69
C GLN A 158 0.79 16.55 -10.02
N LEU A 159 0.68 15.79 -11.11
CA LEU A 159 1.10 16.20 -12.45
C LEU A 159 -0.05 16.80 -13.27
N ARG A 160 -1.02 17.42 -12.61
CA ARG A 160 -2.09 18.14 -13.30
C ARG A 160 -1.51 19.33 -14.08
N PHE A 161 -1.50 19.20 -15.39
CA PHE A 161 -1.11 20.26 -16.31
C PHE A 161 -2.27 21.23 -16.50
N SER A 162 -2.25 22.35 -15.76
CA SER A 162 -3.32 23.36 -15.79
C SER A 162 -3.52 24.02 -17.16
N PHE A 163 -2.52 23.95 -18.05
CA PHE A 163 -2.57 24.52 -19.39
C PHE A 163 -3.24 23.61 -20.44
N LEU A 164 -3.50 22.33 -20.13
CA LEU A 164 -4.12 21.40 -21.09
C LEU A 164 -5.65 21.45 -20.99
N PRO A 165 -6.38 21.31 -22.13
CA PRO A 165 -7.83 21.15 -22.09
C PRO A 165 -8.20 19.88 -21.33
N LEU A 166 -9.35 19.88 -20.64
CA LEU A 166 -9.78 18.80 -19.73
C LEU A 166 -9.61 17.38 -20.30
N LYS A 167 -10.00 17.17 -21.57
CA LYS A 167 -9.86 15.87 -22.25
C LYS A 167 -8.40 15.45 -22.42
N ALA A 168 -7.53 16.36 -22.86
CA ALA A 168 -6.11 16.07 -23.02
C ALA A 168 -5.43 15.86 -21.65
N GLY A 169 -5.76 16.70 -20.67
CA GLY A 169 -5.29 16.55 -19.29
C GLY A 169 -5.68 15.20 -18.68
N PHE A 170 -6.92 14.76 -18.91
CA PHE A 170 -7.38 13.43 -18.51
C PHE A 170 -6.62 12.31 -19.21
N SER A 171 -6.45 12.37 -20.53
CA SER A 171 -5.70 11.36 -21.29
C SER A 171 -4.26 11.22 -20.82
N VAL A 172 -3.58 12.35 -20.55
CA VAL A 172 -2.21 12.35 -20.01
C VAL A 172 -2.19 11.74 -18.61
N ALA A 173 -3.13 12.12 -17.73
CA ALA A 173 -3.24 11.55 -16.39
C ALA A 173 -3.54 10.04 -16.42
N ALA A 174 -4.38 9.58 -17.35
CA ALA A 174 -4.69 8.16 -17.53
C ALA A 174 -3.48 7.36 -18.02
N ALA A 175 -2.78 7.85 -19.05
CA ALA A 175 -1.55 7.22 -19.54
C ALA A 175 -0.49 7.13 -18.43
N LEU A 176 -0.32 8.22 -17.68
CA LEU A 176 0.59 8.25 -16.54
C LEU A 176 0.18 7.27 -15.43
N TYR A 177 -1.11 7.19 -15.11
CA TYR A 177 -1.62 6.26 -14.10
C TYR A 177 -1.33 4.80 -14.48
N VAL A 178 -1.57 4.43 -15.73
CA VAL A 178 -1.30 3.09 -16.25
C VAL A 178 0.20 2.78 -16.21
N LEU A 179 1.04 3.72 -16.68
CA LEU A 179 2.49 3.57 -16.68
C LEU A 179 3.05 3.40 -15.26
N LEU A 180 2.66 4.29 -14.33
CA LEU A 180 3.10 4.24 -12.93
C LEU A 180 2.65 2.96 -12.24
N THR A 181 1.45 2.45 -12.55
CA THR A 181 0.98 1.16 -12.03
C THR A 181 1.90 0.03 -12.49
N GLY A 182 2.20 -0.06 -13.79
CA GLY A 182 3.11 -1.07 -14.31
C GLY A 182 4.50 -1.03 -13.67
N VAL A 183 5.08 0.17 -13.53
CA VAL A 183 6.39 0.37 -12.88
C VAL A 183 6.38 -0.04 -11.41
N LEU A 184 5.36 0.35 -10.65
CA LEU A 184 5.27 0.03 -9.22
C LEU A 184 5.00 -1.45 -8.97
N VAL A 185 4.15 -2.10 -9.77
CA VAL A 185 3.92 -3.54 -9.68
C VAL A 185 5.17 -4.32 -10.07
N TYR A 186 5.89 -3.88 -11.10
CA TYR A 186 7.18 -4.47 -11.45
C TYR A 186 8.16 -4.38 -10.28
N PHE A 187 8.36 -3.20 -9.68
CA PHE A 187 9.21 -3.08 -8.49
C PHE A 187 8.76 -3.96 -7.33
N TRP A 188 7.45 -4.10 -7.14
CA TRP A 188 6.89 -4.99 -6.13
C TRP A 188 7.26 -6.45 -6.43
N THR A 189 7.13 -6.94 -7.67
CA THR A 189 7.52 -8.31 -8.06
C THR A 189 9.01 -8.59 -7.84
N GLN A 190 9.88 -7.58 -8.03
CA GLN A 190 11.31 -7.71 -7.75
C GLN A 190 11.63 -7.74 -6.25
N THR A 191 10.82 -7.06 -5.44
CA THR A 191 11.11 -6.85 -4.01
C THR A 191 10.56 -7.97 -3.13
N VAL A 192 9.38 -8.50 -3.47
CA VAL A 192 8.67 -9.51 -2.65
C VAL A 192 9.48 -10.78 -2.40
N PRO A 193 10.18 -11.39 -3.38
CA PRO A 193 10.99 -12.58 -3.13
C PRO A 193 12.06 -12.41 -2.05
N ILE A 194 12.52 -11.17 -1.83
CA ILE A 194 13.48 -10.84 -0.78
C ILE A 194 12.74 -10.64 0.54
N LEU A 195 11.65 -9.87 0.53
CA LEU A 195 10.89 -9.51 1.74
C LEU A 195 10.04 -10.63 2.32
N ILE A 196 9.77 -11.70 1.56
CA ILE A 196 9.00 -12.85 2.07
C ILE A 196 9.89 -13.87 2.80
N ARG A 197 11.22 -13.80 2.64
CA ARG A 197 12.16 -14.71 3.32
C ARG A 197 12.02 -14.75 4.85
N PRO A 198 11.82 -13.61 5.56
CA PRO A 198 11.47 -13.60 6.98
C PRO A 198 10.44 -14.66 7.39
N VAL A 199 9.37 -14.85 6.60
CA VAL A 199 8.31 -15.81 6.87
C VAL A 199 8.85 -17.23 7.10
N PHE A 200 9.80 -17.66 6.26
CA PHE A 200 10.41 -18.98 6.34
C PHE A 200 11.56 -19.05 7.36
N THR A 201 12.39 -18.00 7.42
CA THR A 201 13.58 -18.02 8.28
C THR A 201 13.25 -18.03 9.77
N TRP A 202 12.12 -17.43 10.16
CA TRP A 202 11.67 -17.42 11.56
C TRP A 202 11.26 -18.81 12.06
N VAL A 203 10.78 -19.67 11.17
CA VAL A 203 10.55 -21.10 11.43
C VAL A 203 11.75 -21.97 11.05
N SER A 204 12.94 -21.39 10.89
CA SER A 204 14.17 -22.09 10.48
C SER A 204 14.03 -22.89 9.17
N ALA A 205 13.10 -22.50 8.30
CA ALA A 205 12.90 -23.08 6.98
C ALA A 205 13.58 -22.22 5.91
N ARG A 206 13.81 -22.83 4.73
CA ARG A 206 14.21 -22.10 3.52
C ARG A 206 12.96 -21.86 2.68
N PRO A 207 12.83 -20.71 2.01
CA PRO A 207 11.74 -20.50 1.07
C PRO A 207 11.73 -21.59 0.00
N PRO A 208 10.59 -22.25 -0.24
CA PRO A 208 10.44 -23.19 -1.34
C PRO A 208 10.58 -22.46 -2.69
N ALA A 209 10.90 -23.19 -3.76
CA ALA A 209 11.05 -22.58 -5.07
C ALA A 209 9.70 -22.01 -5.54
N GLU A 210 8.63 -22.71 -5.21
CA GLU A 210 7.23 -22.38 -5.44
C GLU A 210 6.90 -20.98 -4.93
N ALA A 211 7.45 -20.54 -3.79
CA ALA A 211 7.16 -19.21 -3.22
C ALA A 211 7.77 -18.05 -4.01
N VAL A 212 8.73 -18.32 -4.89
CA VAL A 212 9.53 -17.30 -5.58
C VAL A 212 9.39 -17.39 -7.11
N VAL A 213 9.23 -18.60 -7.65
CA VAL A 213 9.16 -18.86 -9.09
C VAL A 213 8.04 -18.06 -9.80
N PRO A 214 6.80 -17.99 -9.29
CA PRO A 214 5.74 -17.18 -9.92
C PRO A 214 6.14 -15.72 -10.09
N LEU A 215 6.79 -15.17 -9.07
CA LEU A 215 7.24 -13.77 -9.07
C LEU A 215 8.46 -13.51 -9.95
N GLN A 216 9.30 -14.51 -10.22
CA GLN A 216 10.51 -14.34 -11.03
C GLN A 216 10.32 -14.73 -12.50
N GLN A 217 9.58 -15.79 -12.77
CA GLN A 217 9.38 -16.30 -14.14
C GLN A 217 8.16 -15.68 -14.81
N TYR A 218 7.13 -15.34 -14.04
CA TYR A 218 5.86 -14.82 -14.53
C TYR A 218 5.58 -13.38 -14.08
N GLU A 219 6.62 -12.63 -13.68
CA GLU A 219 6.52 -11.21 -13.29
C GLU A 219 5.74 -10.37 -14.32
N TRP A 220 6.03 -10.59 -15.61
CA TRP A 220 5.42 -9.84 -16.71
C TRP A 220 3.91 -10.09 -16.81
N VAL A 221 3.43 -11.28 -16.41
CA VAL A 221 2.00 -11.62 -16.41
C VAL A 221 1.28 -10.78 -15.36
N ILE A 222 1.84 -10.71 -14.15
CA ILE A 222 1.26 -9.94 -13.04
C ILE A 222 1.24 -8.44 -13.39
N VAL A 223 2.35 -7.94 -13.96
CA VAL A 223 2.45 -6.54 -14.42
C VAL A 223 1.45 -6.25 -15.52
N PHE A 224 1.34 -7.14 -16.52
CA PHE A 224 0.39 -6.99 -17.63
C PHE A 224 -1.06 -6.95 -17.14
N VAL A 225 -1.46 -7.88 -16.27
CA VAL A 225 -2.80 -7.90 -15.67
C VAL A 225 -3.08 -6.60 -14.93
N ALA A 226 -2.15 -6.13 -14.09
CA ALA A 226 -2.31 -4.88 -13.37
C ALA A 226 -2.45 -3.66 -14.31
N VAL A 227 -1.67 -3.60 -15.39
CA VAL A 227 -1.71 -2.55 -16.41
C VAL A 227 -3.05 -2.55 -17.16
N VAL A 228 -3.53 -3.72 -17.59
CA VAL A 228 -4.81 -3.86 -18.29
C VAL A 228 -5.96 -3.44 -17.37
N THR A 229 -5.98 -3.91 -16.12
CA THR A 229 -7.00 -3.51 -15.15
C THR A 229 -6.95 -2.00 -14.86
N ALA A 230 -5.76 -1.42 -14.70
CA ALA A 230 -5.60 0.02 -14.52
C ALA A 230 -6.13 0.82 -15.74
N ALA A 231 -5.89 0.33 -16.96
CA ALA A 231 -6.40 0.95 -18.18
C ALA A 231 -7.94 0.88 -18.24
N ILE A 232 -8.53 -0.27 -17.94
CA ILE A 232 -9.99 -0.44 -17.84
C ILE A 232 -10.56 0.52 -16.80
N ARG A 233 -9.96 0.60 -15.62
CA ARG A 233 -10.35 1.54 -14.56
C ARG A 233 -10.33 2.99 -15.07
N MET A 234 -9.26 3.42 -15.73
CA MET A 234 -9.19 4.79 -16.26
C MET A 234 -10.24 5.04 -17.34
N LEU A 235 -10.55 4.06 -18.20
CA LEU A 235 -11.63 4.18 -19.18
C LEU A 235 -12.99 4.37 -18.49
N LEU A 236 -13.30 3.57 -17.46
CA LEU A 236 -14.54 3.69 -16.69
C LEU A 236 -14.64 5.05 -15.99
N GLN A 237 -13.55 5.54 -15.40
CA GLN A 237 -13.50 6.88 -14.80
C GLN A 237 -13.68 8.00 -15.84
N GLY A 238 -13.14 7.82 -17.05
CA GLY A 238 -13.34 8.76 -18.15
C GLY A 238 -14.80 8.79 -18.60
N MET A 239 -15.44 7.62 -18.68
CA MET A 239 -16.87 7.53 -19.00
C MET A 239 -17.73 8.28 -17.98
N THR A 240 -17.46 8.13 -16.68
CA THR A 240 -18.19 8.85 -15.62
C THR A 240 -17.91 10.36 -15.65
N ALA A 241 -16.69 10.78 -16.01
CA ALA A 241 -16.31 12.19 -16.04
C ALA A 241 -16.86 12.96 -17.26
N PHE A 242 -17.01 12.29 -18.42
CA PHE A 242 -17.40 12.95 -19.67
C PHE A 242 -18.87 12.73 -20.07
N ARG A 243 -19.61 11.85 -19.38
CA ARG A 243 -21.04 11.61 -19.62
C ARG A 243 -21.85 11.99 -18.39
N SER A 244 -22.53 13.14 -18.44
CA SER A 244 -23.32 13.68 -17.33
C SER A 244 -24.35 12.70 -16.79
N GLU A 245 -25.02 11.94 -17.68
CA GLU A 245 -26.05 10.97 -17.29
C GLU A 245 -25.52 9.88 -16.35
N VAL A 246 -24.29 9.41 -16.60
CA VAL A 246 -23.64 8.36 -15.81
C VAL A 246 -23.02 8.94 -14.52
N GLY A 247 -22.67 10.23 -14.52
CA GLY A 247 -22.08 10.94 -13.38
C GLY A 247 -23.08 11.41 -12.31
N MET A 248 -24.38 11.60 -12.64
CA MET A 248 -25.35 12.13 -11.68
C MET A 248 -25.42 11.39 -10.32
N PRO A 249 -25.39 10.04 -10.25
CA PRO A 249 -25.39 9.33 -8.97
C PRO A 249 -24.11 9.60 -8.15
N LEU A 250 -22.97 9.75 -8.84
CA LEU A 250 -21.68 10.06 -8.24
C LEU A 250 -21.71 11.46 -7.62
N ASP A 251 -22.19 12.46 -8.36
CA ASP A 251 -22.26 13.85 -7.89
C ASP A 251 -23.10 13.99 -6.61
N ARG A 252 -24.21 13.24 -6.50
CA ARG A 252 -25.05 13.20 -5.29
C ARG A 252 -24.31 12.64 -4.08
N LEU A 253 -23.58 11.54 -4.26
CA LEU A 253 -22.79 10.93 -3.18
C LEU A 253 -21.62 11.83 -2.78
N GLU A 254 -20.97 12.49 -3.74
CA GLU A 254 -19.93 13.48 -3.45
C GLU A 254 -20.48 14.67 -2.68
N GLN A 255 -21.68 15.14 -3.02
CA GLN A 255 -22.36 16.19 -2.27
C GLN A 255 -22.66 15.74 -0.83
N GLU A 256 -23.25 14.56 -0.65
CA GLU A 256 -23.53 14.01 0.69
C GLU A 256 -22.25 13.86 1.52
N LEU A 257 -21.15 13.42 0.91
CA LEU A 257 -19.84 13.33 1.56
C LEU A 257 -19.29 14.70 1.98
N LYS A 258 -19.52 15.76 1.20
CA LYS A 258 -19.11 17.13 1.52
C LYS A 258 -19.95 17.75 2.65
N GLU A 259 -21.20 17.35 2.78
CA GLU A 259 -22.11 17.83 3.83
C GLU A 259 -21.73 17.28 5.23
N HIS A 260 -20.94 16.20 5.29
CA HIS A 260 -20.46 15.69 6.57
C HIS A 260 -19.34 16.55 7.15
N PRO A 261 -19.47 17.02 8.42
CA PRO A 261 -18.44 17.82 9.05
C PRO A 261 -17.15 17.00 9.23
N PRO A 262 -15.98 17.65 9.17
CA PRO A 262 -14.72 16.97 9.47
C PRO A 262 -14.75 16.43 10.91
N VAL A 263 -14.38 15.16 11.06
CA VAL A 263 -14.32 14.50 12.38
C VAL A 263 -12.86 14.40 12.80
N GLU A 264 -12.58 14.73 14.07
CA GLU A 264 -11.27 14.46 14.67
C GLU A 264 -10.94 12.97 14.59
N SER A 265 -9.77 12.63 14.05
CA SER A 265 -9.36 11.24 13.95
C SER A 265 -8.68 10.78 15.25
N LEU A 266 -8.90 9.53 15.65
CA LEU A 266 -8.16 8.88 16.73
C LEU A 266 -6.65 8.95 16.49
N GLY A 267 -6.23 8.87 15.22
CA GLY A 267 -4.83 9.05 14.82
C GLY A 267 -4.22 10.39 15.26
N ASP A 268 -5.01 11.46 15.36
CA ASP A 268 -4.53 12.76 15.85
C ASP A 268 -4.30 12.77 17.37
N ARG A 269 -4.93 11.84 18.10
CA ARG A 269 -4.79 11.68 19.55
C ARG A 269 -3.65 10.74 19.93
N ILE A 270 -3.17 9.92 19.00
CA ILE A 270 -2.06 9.00 19.24
C ILE A 270 -0.76 9.81 19.25
N ASN A 271 0.07 9.60 20.27
CA ASN A 271 1.38 10.22 20.36
C ASN A 271 2.21 9.91 19.09
N PRO A 272 2.73 10.91 18.37
CA PRO A 272 3.45 10.69 17.12
C PRO A 272 4.68 9.78 17.30
N TRP A 273 5.37 9.85 18.45
CA TRP A 273 6.48 8.94 18.78
C TRP A 273 6.08 7.46 18.73
N PHE A 274 4.87 7.14 19.19
CA PHE A 274 4.35 5.78 19.14
C PHE A 274 4.15 5.31 17.70
N THR A 275 3.57 6.16 16.84
CA THR A 275 3.36 5.81 15.42
C THR A 275 4.67 5.56 14.68
N MET A 276 5.72 6.33 15.00
CA MET A 276 7.06 6.13 14.45
C MET A 276 7.70 4.85 14.97
N ALA A 277 7.58 4.57 16.27
CA ALA A 277 8.10 3.36 16.88
C ALA A 277 7.47 2.12 16.24
N VAL A 278 6.14 2.12 16.06
CA VAL A 278 5.43 1.03 15.38
C VAL A 278 5.90 0.86 13.92
N THR A 279 6.07 1.96 13.19
CA THR A 279 6.53 1.92 11.79
C THR A 279 7.99 1.44 11.66
N ALA A 280 8.86 1.87 12.59
CA ALA A 280 10.23 1.43 12.67
C ALA A 280 10.31 -0.06 13.04
N LEU A 281 9.54 -0.49 14.05
CA LEU A 281 9.43 -1.89 14.44
C LEU A 281 8.94 -2.76 13.28
N TRP A 282 7.92 -2.31 12.55
CA TRP A 282 7.45 -2.97 11.34
C TRP A 282 8.57 -3.14 10.31
N SER A 283 9.38 -2.10 10.10
CA SER A 283 10.52 -2.15 9.18
C SER A 283 11.60 -3.13 9.67
N VAL A 284 11.85 -3.21 10.98
CA VAL A 284 12.73 -4.23 11.58
C VAL A 284 12.19 -5.61 11.28
N LEU A 285 10.89 -5.86 11.48
CA LEU A 285 10.27 -7.16 11.25
C LEU A 285 10.34 -7.59 9.77
N LEU A 286 10.03 -6.69 8.84
CA LEU A 286 10.13 -6.94 7.39
C LEU A 286 11.55 -7.33 6.94
N ILE A 287 12.56 -6.87 7.66
CA ILE A 287 13.97 -7.06 7.31
C ILE A 287 14.62 -8.17 8.17
N ALA A 288 14.03 -8.47 9.33
CA ALA A 288 14.46 -9.53 10.23
C ALA A 288 14.27 -10.89 9.56
N GLY A 289 15.36 -11.57 9.25
CA GLY A 289 15.35 -12.82 8.49
C GLY A 289 16.00 -12.71 7.11
N VAL A 290 16.18 -11.48 6.58
CA VAL A 290 17.07 -11.27 5.42
C VAL A 290 18.54 -11.38 5.84
N TYR A 291 18.85 -10.95 7.07
CA TYR A 291 20.20 -10.92 7.62
C TYR A 291 20.45 -12.03 8.65
N LYS A 292 21.71 -12.44 8.78
CA LYS A 292 22.15 -13.43 9.78
C LYS A 292 22.09 -12.91 11.23
N SER A 293 22.19 -11.60 11.42
CA SER A 293 22.24 -10.94 12.73
C SER A 293 21.05 -10.01 12.92
N TRP A 294 20.53 -9.92 14.14
CA TRP A 294 19.46 -8.99 14.52
C TRP A 294 19.92 -7.54 14.62
N ILE A 295 21.23 -7.30 14.79
CA ILE A 295 21.80 -5.95 14.90
C ILE A 295 21.51 -5.15 13.62
N ASP A 296 21.64 -5.80 12.47
CA ASP A 296 21.49 -5.21 11.14
C ASP A 296 20.05 -4.65 10.93
N PRO A 297 18.96 -5.43 11.06
CA PRO A 297 17.59 -4.91 11.04
C PRO A 297 17.33 -3.82 12.08
N VAL A 298 17.84 -3.94 13.31
CA VAL A 298 17.63 -2.96 14.38
C VAL A 298 18.26 -1.61 14.02
N LEU A 299 19.45 -1.59 13.42
CA LEU A 299 20.09 -0.36 12.94
C LEU A 299 19.25 0.33 11.84
N ILE A 300 18.68 -0.44 10.91
CA ILE A 300 17.76 0.10 9.90
C ILE A 300 16.48 0.63 10.54
N GLY A 301 15.91 -0.09 11.51
CA GLY A 301 14.75 0.38 12.28
C GLY A 301 15.02 1.70 12.99
N ALA A 302 16.18 1.81 13.65
CA ALA A 302 16.61 3.04 14.32
C ALA A 302 16.76 4.20 13.32
N LEU A 303 17.36 3.95 12.15
CA LEU A 303 17.44 4.94 11.08
C LEU A 303 16.05 5.38 10.61
N VAL A 304 15.14 4.43 10.32
CA VAL A 304 13.76 4.74 9.93
C VAL A 304 13.05 5.57 11.01
N PHE A 305 13.21 5.22 12.28
CA PHE A 305 12.66 5.97 13.40
C PHE A 305 13.15 7.42 13.42
N VAL A 306 14.47 7.62 13.33
CA VAL A 306 15.08 8.97 13.31
C VAL A 306 14.60 9.76 12.09
N LEU A 307 14.61 9.17 10.90
CA LEU A 307 14.16 9.85 9.68
C LEU A 307 12.67 10.25 9.79
N LEU A 308 11.82 9.40 10.35
CA LEU A 308 10.41 9.73 10.58
C LEU A 308 10.23 10.81 11.67
N ALA A 309 11.03 10.78 12.74
CA ALA A 309 11.02 11.77 13.80
C ALA A 309 11.45 13.15 13.30
N VAL A 310 12.48 13.22 12.46
CA VAL A 310 12.87 14.45 11.77
C VAL A 310 11.78 14.89 10.79
N ARG A 311 11.18 13.96 10.04
CA ARG A 311 10.12 14.26 9.07
C ARG A 311 8.89 14.91 9.72
N GLN A 312 8.51 14.45 10.90
CA GLN A 312 7.41 15.04 11.67
C GLN A 312 7.87 16.16 12.61
N GLN A 313 9.13 16.61 12.49
CA GLN A 313 9.70 17.72 13.25
C GLN A 313 9.76 17.54 14.77
N LEU A 314 9.70 16.29 15.25
CA LEU A 314 9.96 15.98 16.65
C LEU A 314 11.43 16.15 17.01
N ILE A 315 12.30 16.00 16.01
CA ILE A 315 13.74 16.29 16.11
C ILE A 315 14.04 17.47 15.19
N PRO A 316 14.37 18.66 15.73
CA PRO A 316 14.68 19.82 14.90
C PRO A 316 16.01 19.60 14.19
N VAL A 317 15.97 19.47 12.87
CA VAL A 317 17.18 19.43 12.02
C VAL A 317 17.20 20.69 11.16
N PRO A 318 18.27 21.51 11.23
CA PRO A 318 18.37 22.75 10.47
C PRO A 318 18.66 22.45 8.99
N LEU A 319 17.63 22.05 8.24
CA LEU A 319 17.73 21.83 6.78
C LEU A 319 17.79 23.16 5.99
N GLY A 320 17.66 24.31 6.66
CA GLY A 320 17.74 25.64 6.04
C GLY A 320 16.71 25.84 4.93
N ALA A 321 17.15 26.35 3.78
CA ALA A 321 16.30 26.58 2.61
C ALA A 321 16.04 25.31 1.77
N TRP A 322 16.53 24.14 2.20
CA TRP A 322 16.41 22.92 1.40
C TRP A 322 14.95 22.46 1.20
N PRO A 323 14.09 22.43 2.23
CA PRO A 323 12.69 22.02 2.05
C PRO A 323 11.94 22.91 1.04
N SER A 324 12.12 24.23 1.13
CA SER A 324 11.47 25.19 0.23
C SER A 324 11.99 25.10 -1.21
N LEU A 325 13.26 24.72 -1.41
CA LEU A 325 13.78 24.40 -2.73
C LEU A 325 13.13 23.14 -3.29
N MET A 326 13.06 22.08 -2.49
CA MET A 326 12.48 20.81 -2.92
C MET A 326 11.01 20.95 -3.26
N GLU A 327 10.23 21.71 -2.48
CA GLU A 327 8.80 21.95 -2.72
C GLU A 327 8.45 22.41 -4.15
N LYS A 328 9.35 23.14 -4.81
CA LYS A 328 9.17 23.60 -6.19
C LYS A 328 9.24 22.48 -7.23
N ILE A 329 9.88 21.37 -6.90
CA ILE A 329 10.07 20.24 -7.80
C ILE A 329 8.89 19.26 -7.61
N PRO A 330 8.17 18.83 -8.65
CA PRO A 330 7.15 17.79 -8.53
C PRO A 330 7.68 16.49 -7.92
N LEU A 331 6.90 15.84 -7.05
CA LEU A 331 7.34 14.61 -6.35
C LEU A 331 7.80 13.52 -7.31
N LEU A 332 7.12 13.33 -8.45
CA LEU A 332 7.52 12.30 -9.42
C LEU A 332 8.94 12.55 -9.95
N ILE A 333 9.28 13.80 -10.28
CA ILE A 333 10.62 14.17 -10.74
C ILE A 333 11.64 13.90 -9.63
N ARG A 334 11.32 14.26 -8.39
CA ARG A 334 12.19 13.95 -7.23
C ARG A 334 12.42 12.46 -7.07
N LEU A 335 11.38 11.63 -7.22
CA LEU A 335 11.50 10.17 -7.16
C LEU A 335 12.39 9.63 -8.28
N VAL A 336 12.19 10.09 -9.53
CA VAL A 336 13.03 9.69 -10.67
C VAL A 336 14.51 10.06 -10.44
N ILE A 337 14.77 11.28 -9.96
CA ILE A 337 16.13 11.73 -9.60
C ILE A 337 16.69 10.84 -8.48
N GLY A 338 15.91 10.59 -7.43
CA GLY A 338 16.30 9.75 -6.30
C GLY A 338 16.66 8.33 -6.73
N PHE A 339 15.82 7.67 -7.53
CA PHE A 339 16.09 6.34 -8.07
C PHE A 339 17.34 6.33 -8.96
N THR A 340 17.53 7.36 -9.78
CA THR A 340 18.73 7.47 -10.64
C THR A 340 20.00 7.60 -9.79
N LEU A 341 19.98 8.46 -8.77
CA LEU A 341 21.10 8.62 -7.83
C LEU A 341 21.39 7.33 -7.07
N ILE A 342 20.35 6.69 -6.53
CA ILE A 342 20.47 5.41 -5.83
C ILE A 342 21.11 4.38 -6.75
N LYS A 343 20.66 4.25 -8.00
CA LYS A 343 21.21 3.31 -8.97
C LYS A 343 22.71 3.56 -9.23
N ILE A 344 23.09 4.81 -9.51
CA ILE A 344 24.47 5.20 -9.79
C ILE A 344 25.39 4.90 -8.60
N ILE A 345 24.96 5.27 -7.39
CA ILE A 345 25.75 5.02 -6.19
C ILE A 345 25.81 3.51 -5.88
N SER A 346 24.69 2.79 -6.06
CA SER A 346 24.63 1.35 -5.88
C SER A 346 25.59 0.63 -6.81
N SER A 347 25.62 0.98 -8.10
CA SER A 347 26.53 0.33 -9.06
C SER A 347 27.99 0.59 -8.70
N ALA A 348 28.35 1.84 -8.37
CA ALA A 348 29.71 2.20 -7.99
C ALA A 348 30.17 1.48 -6.70
N MET A 349 29.26 1.31 -5.73
CA MET A 349 29.57 0.60 -4.48
C MET A 349 29.63 -0.92 -4.68
N LEU A 350 28.72 -1.50 -5.46
CA LEU A 350 28.69 -2.94 -5.70
C LEU A 350 29.96 -3.42 -6.42
N GLU A 351 30.47 -2.67 -7.39
CA GLU A 351 31.71 -3.01 -8.10
C GLU A 351 32.94 -3.10 -7.16
N ASN A 352 32.99 -2.25 -6.14
CA ASN A 352 34.12 -2.16 -5.22
C ASN A 352 33.98 -3.06 -3.98
N VAL A 353 32.78 -3.18 -3.42
CA VAL A 353 32.56 -3.78 -2.09
C VAL A 353 32.17 -5.26 -2.17
N MET A 354 31.46 -5.70 -3.21
CA MET A 354 31.03 -7.10 -3.32
C MET A 354 32.20 -8.06 -3.58
N ARG A 355 33.34 -7.57 -4.08
CA ARG A 355 34.52 -8.40 -4.30
C ARG A 355 35.23 -8.84 -3.01
N SER A 356 34.97 -8.18 -1.88
CA SER A 356 35.77 -8.35 -0.66
C SER A 356 35.05 -8.99 0.53
N THR A 357 33.72 -9.20 0.49
CA THR A 357 33.00 -9.69 1.67
C THR A 357 31.93 -10.76 1.38
N ASN A 358 31.90 -11.80 2.22
CA ASN A 358 30.83 -12.82 2.25
C ASN A 358 29.61 -12.38 3.09
N THR A 359 29.34 -11.07 3.17
CA THR A 359 28.31 -10.51 4.07
C THR A 359 27.28 -9.68 3.31
N PHE A 360 26.03 -9.66 3.79
CA PHE A 360 24.96 -8.82 3.23
C PHE A 360 25.02 -7.35 3.68
N ARG A 361 26.04 -6.96 4.47
CA ARG A 361 26.20 -5.59 4.98
C ARG A 361 26.26 -4.50 3.90
N PRO A 362 26.87 -4.72 2.71
CA PRO A 362 26.85 -3.72 1.65
C PRO A 362 25.42 -3.40 1.21
N LEU A 363 24.54 -4.39 1.11
CA LEU A 363 23.13 -4.19 0.78
C LEU A 363 22.42 -3.34 1.85
N LEU A 364 22.71 -3.58 3.13
CA LEU A 364 22.17 -2.78 4.23
C LEU A 364 22.58 -1.32 4.12
N LEU A 365 23.87 -1.07 3.87
CA LEU A 365 24.40 0.27 3.66
C LEU A 365 23.72 0.95 2.46
N MET A 366 23.49 0.21 1.36
CA MET A 366 22.74 0.71 0.21
C MET A 366 21.30 1.05 0.55
N THR A 367 20.61 0.22 1.34
CA THR A 367 19.25 0.49 1.81
C THR A 367 19.19 1.73 2.69
N ALA A 368 20.10 1.86 3.66
CA ALA A 368 20.21 3.03 4.53
C ALA A 368 20.45 4.31 3.73
N LEU A 369 21.39 4.26 2.78
CA LEU A 369 21.68 5.39 1.90
C LEU A 369 20.48 5.75 1.02
N SER A 370 19.78 4.75 0.48
CA SER A 370 18.57 4.95 -0.33
C SER A 370 17.48 5.64 0.48
N MET A 371 17.25 5.21 1.73
CA MET A 371 16.31 5.85 2.64
C MET A 371 16.69 7.31 2.91
N LEU A 372 17.98 7.60 3.13
CA LEU A 372 18.49 8.96 3.33
C LEU A 372 18.27 9.84 2.10
N ILE A 373 18.60 9.35 0.90
CA ILE A 373 18.39 10.09 -0.36
C ILE A 373 16.92 10.42 -0.56
N ILE A 374 16.02 9.43 -0.41
CA ILE A 374 14.59 9.65 -0.56
C ILE A 374 14.05 10.60 0.52
N PHE A 375 14.54 10.50 1.75
CA PHE A 375 14.19 11.43 2.82
C PHE A 375 14.58 12.87 2.46
N LEU A 376 15.82 13.09 2.00
CA LEU A 376 16.30 14.41 1.59
C LEU A 376 15.53 14.98 0.39
N LEU A 377 15.09 14.13 -0.53
CA LEU A 377 14.32 14.54 -1.70
C LEU A 377 12.83 14.77 -1.38
N THR A 378 12.32 14.25 -0.27
CA THR A 378 10.89 14.36 0.10
C THR A 378 10.66 15.00 1.47
N PRO A 379 11.22 16.21 1.70
CA PRO A 379 11.00 16.91 2.95
C PRO A 379 9.51 17.21 3.07
N GLN A 380 8.91 16.83 4.20
CA GLN A 380 7.57 17.29 4.56
C GLN A 380 7.75 18.59 5.34
N LEU A 381 7.31 19.70 4.77
CA LEU A 381 7.06 20.89 5.58
C LEU A 381 5.83 20.63 6.46
N PRO A 382 5.80 21.21 7.66
CA PRO A 382 4.60 21.14 8.48
C PRO A 382 3.54 21.89 7.68
N VAL A 383 2.32 21.33 7.59
CA VAL A 383 1.21 22.10 7.06
C VAL A 383 1.08 23.30 7.98
N ALA A 384 1.42 24.49 7.49
CA ALA A 384 1.30 25.70 8.29
C ALA A 384 -0.15 25.78 8.74
N GLU A 385 -0.37 25.73 10.05
CA GLU A 385 -1.73 25.92 10.56
C GLU A 385 -2.22 27.27 10.03
N PRO A 386 -3.41 27.29 9.38
CA PRO A 386 -3.95 28.54 8.89
C PRO A 386 -4.03 29.51 10.08
N LYS A 387 -3.44 30.70 9.92
CA LYS A 387 -3.44 31.70 10.98
C LYS A 387 -4.88 31.97 11.38
N GLU A 388 -5.14 31.89 12.68
CA GLU A 388 -6.46 32.16 13.26
C GLU A 388 -6.96 33.53 12.76
N GLY A 389 -8.01 33.53 11.93
CA GLY A 389 -8.60 34.73 11.34
C GLY A 389 -8.32 34.97 9.84
N GLU A 390 -7.43 34.22 9.19
CA GLU A 390 -7.36 34.24 7.72
C GLU A 390 -8.49 33.38 7.13
N PRO A 391 -9.32 33.92 6.21
CA PRO A 391 -10.33 33.10 5.54
C PRO A 391 -9.62 31.97 4.78
N SER A 392 -10.06 30.74 5.05
CA SER A 392 -9.60 29.53 4.35
C SER A 392 -9.74 29.76 2.84
N LYS A 393 -8.61 29.89 2.14
CA LYS A 393 -8.56 30.07 0.69
C LYS A 393 -8.92 28.79 -0.07
#